data_AF-A0AAW8C3G9-F1
#
_entry.id   AF-A0AAW8C3G9-F1
#
_cell.length_a   1.000
_cell.length_b   1.000
_cell.length_c   1.000
_cell.angle_alpha   90.00
_cell.angle_beta   90.00
_cell.angle_gamma   90.00
#
_symmetry.space_group_name_H-M   'P 1'
#
loop_
_entity.id
_entity.type
_entity.pdbx_description
1 polymer ?
#
loop_
_entity_poly.entity_id
_entity_poly.type
_entity_poly.pdbx_seq_one_letter_code
_entity_poly.pdbx_strand_id
1 'polypeptide(L)'
;MSPNSYIGAYWGSRAASVDECAERLATLIEQFAHVDPLLTGWRQGAGSKLKAIEQPRVTSDHADLVTRLLAGRNRRDTDRLVIEELGYSVSWWNGNPDASIGLAVRCGQTSPYSTNSLVLNLPESDAIPDLYSPTTASKLLKIVIGIWQPDHAVWTNYELVDKQRQPDQRLENGGIISGQIIGYSSGWANFLSGSDSVKFDLGLLPVAATVERLGNGTLVTLGNDPANPPLADVFQVRKAMGYPVQPEPFKDLGAAQATPLGTAGAPGGFAAPAASGGQTDPRGTQTRSVPNPASSTDNNHSRDIRRGTAP
;
A
#
# COMPACT_ATOMS: atom_id res chain seq x y z
N MET A 1 14.84 -10.11 8.13
CA MET A 1 14.07 -8.86 7.96
C MET A 1 12.85 -9.26 7.19
N SER A 2 11.67 -9.16 7.80
CA SER A 2 10.43 -9.61 7.16
C SER A 2 9.99 -8.54 6.16
N PRO A 3 9.48 -8.89 4.98
CA PRO A 3 9.00 -7.88 4.05
C PRO A 3 7.80 -7.12 4.62
N ASN A 4 7.73 -5.81 4.38
CA ASN A 4 6.56 -5.00 4.74
C ASN A 4 5.31 -5.55 4.04
N SER A 5 4.28 -5.86 4.83
CA SER A 5 2.99 -6.31 4.30
C SER A 5 2.04 -5.15 4.09
N TYR A 6 0.99 -5.39 3.32
CA TYR A 6 -0.11 -4.47 3.17
C TYR A 6 -1.44 -5.21 2.99
N ILE A 7 -2.52 -4.54 3.37
CA ILE A 7 -3.87 -4.91 3.00
C ILE A 7 -4.29 -4.02 1.84
N GLY A 8 -4.62 -4.62 0.70
CA GLY A 8 -5.21 -3.93 -0.44
C GLY A 8 -6.65 -4.36 -0.62
N ALA A 9 -7.56 -3.43 -0.82
CA ALA A 9 -8.95 -3.68 -1.21
C ALA A 9 -9.28 -2.76 -2.38
N TYR A 10 -9.83 -3.30 -3.45
CA TYR A 10 -9.99 -2.60 -4.72
C TYR A 10 -11.37 -2.87 -5.32
N TRP A 11 -11.97 -1.85 -5.91
CA TRP A 11 -13.24 -1.97 -6.62
C TRP A 11 -13.29 -1.01 -7.81
N GLY A 12 -14.10 -1.38 -8.80
CA GLY A 12 -14.29 -0.62 -10.02
C GLY A 12 -14.99 0.72 -9.80
N SER A 13 -15.51 1.26 -10.90
CA SER A 13 -16.28 2.51 -10.91
C SER A 13 -17.48 2.42 -9.95
N ARG A 14 -17.47 3.26 -8.92
CA ARG A 14 -18.54 3.33 -7.91
C ARG A 14 -18.66 4.74 -7.42
N ALA A 15 -19.63 5.46 -7.99
CA ALA A 15 -19.98 6.80 -7.55
C ALA A 15 -20.39 6.77 -6.06
N ALA A 16 -19.95 7.77 -5.32
CA ALA A 16 -20.32 8.00 -3.93
C ALA A 16 -20.26 9.50 -3.65
N SER A 17 -21.16 10.00 -2.83
CA SER A 17 -21.05 11.37 -2.31
C SER A 17 -19.88 11.48 -1.34
N VAL A 18 -19.47 12.72 -1.06
CA VAL A 18 -18.47 12.96 -0.01
C VAL A 18 -18.96 12.49 1.35
N ASP A 19 -20.25 12.64 1.64
CA ASP A 19 -20.88 12.22 2.90
C ASP A 19 -20.82 10.70 3.05
N GLU A 20 -21.18 9.96 2.01
CA GLU A 20 -21.12 8.49 1.99
C GLU A 20 -19.69 7.95 2.13
N CYS A 21 -18.69 8.67 1.59
CA CYS A 21 -17.28 8.37 1.79
C CYS A 21 -16.84 8.68 3.23
N ALA A 22 -17.29 9.81 3.80
CA ALA A 22 -16.97 10.23 5.16
C ALA A 22 -17.55 9.25 6.20
N GLU A 23 -18.80 8.81 6.04
CA GLU A 23 -19.43 7.82 6.93
C GLU A 23 -18.68 6.48 6.95
N ARG A 24 -18.26 5.99 5.77
CA ARG A 24 -17.45 4.76 5.67
C ARG A 24 -16.09 4.93 6.33
N LEU A 25 -15.44 6.09 6.15
CA LEU A 25 -14.17 6.39 6.79
C LEU A 25 -14.30 6.52 8.31
N ALA A 26 -15.35 7.17 8.82
CA ALA A 26 -15.62 7.28 10.25
C ALA A 26 -15.74 5.89 10.87
N THR A 27 -16.57 5.04 10.26
CA THR A 27 -16.75 3.64 10.68
C THR A 27 -15.43 2.87 10.65
N LEU A 28 -14.62 3.04 9.60
CA LEU A 28 -13.32 2.38 9.47
C LEU A 28 -12.37 2.77 10.61
N ILE A 29 -12.21 4.07 10.85
CA ILE A 29 -11.31 4.60 11.89
C ILE A 29 -11.72 4.08 13.26
N GLU A 30 -13.02 4.09 13.57
CA GLU A 30 -13.54 3.60 14.85
C GLU A 30 -13.31 2.10 15.00
N GLN A 31 -13.63 1.29 13.98
CA GLN A 31 -13.41 -0.15 14.02
C GLN A 31 -11.93 -0.50 14.15
N PHE A 32 -11.05 0.21 13.43
CA PHE A 32 -9.60 0.06 13.53
C PHE A 32 -9.09 0.34 14.95
N ALA A 33 -9.60 1.39 15.60
CA ALA A 33 -9.24 1.71 16.98
C ALA A 33 -9.64 0.61 17.99
N HIS A 34 -10.65 -0.22 17.67
CA HIS A 34 -11.08 -1.36 18.49
C HIS A 34 -10.29 -2.64 18.22
N VAL A 35 -9.44 -2.65 17.19
CA VAL A 35 -8.59 -3.80 16.86
C VAL A 35 -7.24 -3.68 17.54
N ASP A 36 -6.56 -2.54 17.37
CA ASP A 36 -5.21 -2.35 17.88
C ASP A 36 -4.93 -0.86 18.16
N PRO A 37 -4.27 -0.50 19.29
CA PRO A 37 -3.90 0.88 19.60
C PRO A 37 -3.05 1.57 18.52
N LEU A 38 -2.26 0.83 17.73
CA LEU A 38 -1.44 1.35 16.64
C LEU A 38 -2.25 1.80 15.42
N LEU A 39 -3.52 1.39 15.34
CA LEU A 39 -4.46 1.80 14.29
C LEU A 39 -5.31 3.00 14.73
N THR A 40 -4.78 3.79 15.66
CA THR A 40 -5.33 5.08 16.11
C THR A 40 -4.40 6.22 15.73
N GLY A 41 -4.81 7.47 16.05
CA GLY A 41 -3.90 8.61 15.97
C GLY A 41 -3.52 9.02 14.54
N TRP A 42 -4.35 8.65 13.56
CA TRP A 42 -4.16 8.99 12.14
C TRP A 42 -3.90 10.49 11.94
N ARG A 43 -2.93 10.82 11.10
CA ARG A 43 -2.49 12.17 10.78
C ARG A 43 -2.19 12.30 9.30
N GLN A 44 -2.32 13.52 8.79
CA GLN A 44 -1.83 13.84 7.45
C GLN A 44 -0.29 13.73 7.40
N GLY A 45 0.26 13.30 6.27
CA GLY A 45 1.69 13.43 6.02
C GLY A 45 2.11 14.90 5.84
N ALA A 46 3.39 15.18 6.05
CA ALA A 46 3.97 16.50 5.78
C ALA A 46 5.39 16.35 5.20
N GLY A 47 5.95 17.42 4.65
CA GLY A 47 7.28 17.42 4.04
C GLY A 47 8.45 17.12 5.00
N SER A 48 8.20 17.02 6.31
CA SER A 48 9.17 16.52 7.28
C SER A 48 8.49 15.72 8.40
N LYS A 49 9.26 14.83 9.04
CA LYS A 49 8.80 13.98 10.15
C LYS A 49 8.24 14.79 11.32
N LEU A 50 8.94 15.87 11.71
CA LEU A 50 8.51 16.75 12.80
C LEU A 50 7.15 17.39 12.48
N LYS A 51 7.02 18.00 11.30
CA LYS A 51 5.76 18.63 10.86
C LYS A 51 4.63 17.62 10.70
N ALA A 52 4.94 16.36 10.36
CA ALA A 52 3.95 15.30 10.21
C ALA A 52 3.38 14.85 11.56
N ILE A 53 4.22 14.81 12.61
CA ILE A 53 3.80 14.48 13.98
C ILE A 53 2.90 15.58 14.55
N GLU A 54 3.19 16.84 14.21
CA GLU A 54 2.43 18.02 14.64
C GLU A 54 1.08 18.17 13.92
N GLN A 55 0.82 17.45 12.81
CA GLN A 55 -0.45 17.54 12.10
C GLN A 55 -1.62 17.18 13.02
N PRO A 56 -2.76 17.89 12.94
CA PRO A 56 -3.95 17.54 13.69
C PRO A 56 -4.36 16.09 13.46
N ARG A 57 -4.74 15.40 14.55
CA ARG A 57 -5.28 14.06 14.45
C ARG A 57 -6.55 14.09 13.61
N VAL A 58 -6.68 13.12 12.72
CA VAL A 58 -7.92 12.80 12.03
C VAL A 58 -8.89 12.27 13.07
N THR A 59 -10.10 12.81 13.06
CA THR A 59 -11.19 12.37 13.92
C THR A 59 -12.17 11.51 13.12
N SER A 60 -13.05 10.76 13.80
CA SER A 60 -14.20 10.12 13.15
C SER A 60 -15.38 11.10 12.97
N ASP A 61 -15.20 12.39 13.30
CA ASP A 61 -16.22 13.41 13.05
C ASP A 61 -16.44 13.57 11.55
N HIS A 62 -17.72 13.56 11.17
CA HIS A 62 -18.12 13.59 9.76
C HIS A 62 -17.65 14.87 9.05
N ALA A 63 -17.72 16.04 9.71
CA ALA A 63 -17.33 17.30 9.09
C ALA A 63 -15.81 17.42 8.88
N ASP A 64 -15.00 16.89 9.82
CA ASP A 64 -13.55 16.75 9.64
C ASP A 64 -13.22 15.87 8.42
N LEU A 65 -13.88 14.71 8.31
CA LEU A 65 -13.66 13.78 7.20
C LEU A 65 -14.11 14.33 5.85
N VAL A 66 -15.27 14.99 5.78
CA VAL A 66 -15.73 15.70 4.57
C VAL A 66 -14.70 16.74 4.14
N THR A 67 -14.20 17.55 5.08
CA THR A 67 -13.18 18.57 4.80
C THR A 67 -11.92 17.95 4.19
N ARG A 68 -11.43 16.85 4.77
CA ARG A 68 -10.24 16.14 4.29
C ARG A 68 -10.44 15.50 2.91
N LEU A 69 -11.60 14.88 2.68
CA LEU A 69 -11.95 14.29 1.39
C LEU A 69 -12.05 15.36 0.29
N LEU A 70 -12.69 16.51 0.57
CA LEU A 70 -12.80 17.62 -0.38
C LEU A 70 -11.44 18.24 -0.72
N ALA A 71 -10.52 18.29 0.25
CA ALA A 71 -9.16 18.75 0.03
C ALA A 71 -8.38 17.82 -0.90
N GLY A 72 -8.58 16.50 -0.75
CA GLY A 72 -7.90 15.46 -1.53
C GLY A 72 -8.46 15.17 -2.92
N ARG A 73 -9.34 16.04 -3.44
CA ARG A 73 -9.80 15.96 -4.84
C ARG A 73 -8.70 16.38 -5.82
N ASN A 74 -8.56 15.59 -6.88
CA ASN A 74 -7.65 15.89 -7.98
C ASN A 74 -8.15 17.11 -8.77
N ARG A 75 -7.21 17.94 -9.22
CA ARG A 75 -7.48 19.16 -9.99
C ARG A 75 -6.57 19.18 -11.20
N ARG A 76 -7.07 19.68 -12.34
CA ARG A 76 -6.26 19.83 -13.55
C ARG A 76 -5.12 20.80 -13.32
N ASP A 77 -3.97 20.54 -13.94
CA ASP A 77 -2.79 21.38 -13.81
C ASP A 77 -2.96 22.77 -14.43
N THR A 78 -3.80 22.87 -15.47
CA THR A 78 -3.97 24.08 -16.28
C THR A 78 -4.88 25.11 -15.63
N ASP A 79 -6.07 24.71 -15.20
CA ASP A 79 -7.13 25.61 -14.70
C ASP A 79 -7.51 25.35 -13.24
N ARG A 80 -6.86 24.39 -12.58
CA ARG A 80 -7.12 23.98 -11.19
C ARG A 80 -8.56 23.53 -10.93
N LEU A 81 -9.35 23.26 -11.97
CA LEU A 81 -10.70 22.75 -11.81
C LEU A 81 -10.66 21.29 -11.35
N VAL A 82 -11.62 20.93 -10.49
CA VAL A 82 -11.78 19.59 -9.96
C VAL A 82 -12.07 18.61 -11.09
N ILE A 83 -11.43 17.44 -11.03
CA ILE A 83 -11.69 16.32 -11.93
C ILE A 83 -12.62 15.35 -11.19
N GLU A 84 -13.93 15.55 -11.32
CA GLU A 84 -14.95 14.84 -10.52
C GLU A 84 -14.87 13.31 -10.68
N GLU A 85 -14.52 12.82 -11.87
CA GLU A 85 -14.40 11.37 -12.13
C GLU A 85 -13.28 10.66 -11.35
N LEU A 86 -12.33 11.43 -10.79
CA LEU A 86 -11.26 10.91 -9.95
C LEU A 86 -11.65 10.86 -8.47
N GLY A 87 -12.87 11.27 -8.11
CA GLY A 87 -13.43 11.14 -6.77
C GLY A 87 -12.60 11.82 -5.68
N TYR A 88 -12.56 11.18 -4.51
CA TYR A 88 -11.90 11.66 -3.32
C TYR A 88 -10.73 10.76 -2.94
N SER A 89 -9.69 11.36 -2.37
CA SER A 89 -8.56 10.59 -1.86
C SER A 89 -8.03 11.14 -0.54
N VAL A 90 -7.59 10.26 0.34
CA VAL A 90 -6.89 10.61 1.58
C VAL A 90 -5.70 9.69 1.77
N SER A 91 -4.66 10.19 2.43
CA SER A 91 -3.48 9.42 2.80
C SER A 91 -2.99 9.89 4.16
N TRP A 92 -2.99 8.97 5.12
CA TRP A 92 -2.68 9.21 6.52
C TRP A 92 -1.66 8.21 7.03
N TRP A 93 -1.06 8.54 8.16
CA TRP A 93 -0.21 7.63 8.91
C TRP A 93 -0.56 7.70 10.40
N ASN A 94 -0.23 6.66 11.17
CA ASN A 94 -0.61 6.55 12.58
C ASN A 94 0.17 7.48 13.55
N GLY A 95 1.12 8.28 13.04
CA GLY A 95 1.93 9.15 13.88
C GLY A 95 3.06 8.45 14.64
N ASN A 96 3.24 7.13 14.46
CA ASN A 96 4.28 6.36 15.13
C ASN A 96 5.49 6.17 14.19
N PRO A 97 6.67 6.73 14.50
CA PRO A 97 7.82 6.62 13.63
C PRO A 97 8.53 5.27 13.65
N ASP A 98 8.37 4.50 14.72
CA ASP A 98 9.07 3.23 14.93
C ASP A 98 8.22 2.03 14.47
N ALA A 99 6.89 2.23 14.40
CA ALA A 99 5.91 1.30 13.86
C ALA A 99 4.94 2.04 12.93
N SER A 100 5.48 2.59 11.85
CA SER A 100 4.72 3.45 10.92
C SER A 100 3.73 2.64 10.09
N ILE A 101 2.45 2.92 10.29
CA ILE A 101 1.34 2.36 9.50
C ILE A 101 0.79 3.47 8.60
N GLY A 102 0.64 3.18 7.32
CA GLY A 102 0.07 4.11 6.34
C GLY A 102 -1.30 3.66 5.85
N LEU A 103 -2.28 4.55 5.83
CA LEU A 103 -3.63 4.31 5.29
C LEU A 103 -3.87 5.24 4.10
N ALA A 104 -4.12 4.67 2.93
CA ALA A 104 -4.55 5.42 1.76
C ALA A 104 -5.93 4.92 1.31
N VAL A 105 -6.84 5.85 1.03
CA VAL A 105 -8.19 5.52 0.54
C VAL A 105 -8.50 6.39 -0.68
N ARG A 106 -9.07 5.77 -1.71
CA ARG A 106 -9.64 6.41 -2.90
C ARG A 106 -11.06 5.92 -3.07
N CYS A 107 -12.03 6.82 -3.05
CA CYS A 107 -13.45 6.49 -3.11
C CYS A 107 -14.23 7.46 -4.02
N GLY A 108 -15.39 7.04 -4.50
CA GLY A 108 -16.23 7.83 -5.40
C GLY A 108 -15.68 7.99 -6.81
N GLN A 109 -14.62 7.26 -7.18
CA GLN A 109 -14.04 7.32 -8.52
C GLN A 109 -14.96 6.62 -9.51
N THR A 110 -15.13 7.25 -10.68
CA THR A 110 -15.94 6.73 -11.78
C THR A 110 -15.17 6.59 -13.09
N SER A 111 -13.97 7.17 -13.17
CA SER A 111 -13.10 7.07 -14.34
C SER A 111 -12.71 5.61 -14.62
N PRO A 112 -12.76 5.13 -15.88
CA PRO A 112 -12.33 3.77 -16.21
C PRO A 112 -10.81 3.56 -16.06
N TYR A 113 -10.05 4.65 -15.92
CA TYR A 113 -8.59 4.62 -15.76
C TYR A 113 -8.13 4.65 -14.30
N SER A 114 -9.06 4.75 -13.35
CA SER A 114 -8.75 4.80 -11.92
C SER A 114 -9.60 3.82 -11.15
N THR A 115 -8.96 3.12 -10.22
CA THR A 115 -9.62 2.12 -9.38
C THR A 115 -9.77 2.68 -7.98
N ASN A 116 -10.99 2.63 -7.46
CA ASN A 116 -11.19 2.91 -6.05
C ASN A 116 -10.44 1.89 -5.20
N SER A 117 -9.92 2.32 -4.06
CA SER A 117 -9.09 1.44 -3.24
C SER A 117 -9.02 1.85 -1.78
N LEU A 118 -8.68 0.89 -0.94
CA LEU A 118 -8.10 1.08 0.37
C LEU A 118 -6.78 0.32 0.41
N VAL A 119 -5.72 0.97 0.87
CA VAL A 119 -4.42 0.36 1.11
C VAL A 119 -3.97 0.69 2.52
N LEU A 120 -3.77 -0.35 3.35
CA LEU A 120 -3.18 -0.26 4.68
C LEU A 120 -1.77 -0.86 4.62
N ASN A 121 -0.75 -0.01 4.60
CA ASN A 121 0.65 -0.43 4.65
C ASN A 121 1.07 -0.69 6.09
N LEU A 122 1.58 -1.88 6.35
CA LEU A 122 2.03 -2.33 7.66
C LEU A 122 3.56 -2.32 7.72
N PRO A 123 4.16 -1.98 8.87
CA PRO A 123 5.57 -2.19 9.09
C PRO A 123 5.90 -3.69 9.16
N GLU A 124 7.18 -4.00 9.29
CA GLU A 124 7.68 -5.37 9.43
C GLU A 124 7.02 -6.08 10.62
N SER A 125 6.84 -7.40 10.49
CA SER A 125 6.11 -8.21 11.46
C SER A 125 6.75 -8.27 12.84
N ASP A 126 8.06 -8.09 12.92
CA ASP A 126 8.82 -8.04 14.17
C ASP A 126 8.56 -6.74 14.96
N ALA A 127 8.26 -5.63 14.29
CA ALA A 127 7.89 -4.37 14.92
C ALA A 127 6.48 -4.39 15.53
N ILE A 128 5.58 -5.21 15.00
CA ILE A 128 4.14 -5.23 15.37
C ILE A 128 3.53 -6.65 15.37
N PRO A 129 4.07 -7.61 16.15
CA PRO A 129 3.69 -9.02 16.05
C PRO A 129 2.19 -9.28 16.28
N ASP A 130 1.53 -8.49 17.13
CA ASP A 130 0.11 -8.65 17.47
C ASP A 130 -0.82 -8.41 16.27
N LEU A 131 -0.49 -7.44 15.41
CA LEU A 131 -1.21 -7.14 14.17
C LEU A 131 -1.09 -8.27 13.13
N TYR A 132 0.00 -9.04 13.20
CA TYR A 132 0.24 -10.22 12.38
C TYR A 132 -0.25 -11.51 13.03
N SER A 133 -0.90 -11.48 14.20
CA SER A 133 -1.59 -12.68 14.68
C SER A 133 -2.74 -13.03 13.71
N PRO A 134 -2.96 -14.32 13.37
CA PRO A 134 -4.00 -14.70 12.40
C PRO A 134 -5.39 -14.17 12.73
N THR A 135 -5.72 -14.09 14.02
CA THR A 135 -7.01 -13.57 14.49
C THR A 135 -7.13 -12.07 14.22
N THR A 136 -6.12 -11.28 14.56
CA THR A 136 -6.12 -9.83 14.33
C THR A 136 -6.07 -9.50 12.84
N ALA A 137 -5.19 -10.16 12.08
CA ALA A 137 -5.07 -9.98 10.64
C ALA A 137 -6.38 -10.30 9.90
N SER A 138 -7.02 -11.42 10.25
CA SER A 138 -8.33 -11.80 9.71
C SER A 138 -9.41 -10.78 10.07
N LYS A 139 -9.45 -10.33 11.33
CA LYS A 139 -10.41 -9.30 11.78
C LYS A 139 -10.25 -7.99 11.00
N LEU A 140 -9.02 -7.52 10.77
CA LEU A 140 -8.75 -6.31 9.98
C LEU A 140 -9.24 -6.44 8.55
N LEU A 141 -8.88 -7.54 7.89
CA LEU A 141 -9.29 -7.79 6.52
C LEU A 141 -10.83 -7.85 6.40
N LYS A 142 -11.50 -8.50 7.34
CA LYS A 142 -12.98 -8.57 7.39
C LYS A 142 -13.63 -7.21 7.62
N ILE A 143 -13.05 -6.36 8.47
CA ILE A 143 -13.51 -4.97 8.66
C ILE A 143 -13.42 -4.20 7.33
N VAL A 144 -12.27 -4.27 6.66
CA VAL A 144 -12.07 -3.61 5.37
C VAL A 144 -13.09 -4.10 4.33
N ILE A 145 -13.26 -5.42 4.22
CA ILE A 145 -14.22 -6.02 3.28
C ILE A 145 -15.66 -5.60 3.61
N GLY A 146 -16.05 -5.63 4.88
CA GLY A 146 -17.41 -5.29 5.31
C GLY A 146 -17.78 -3.84 5.06
N ILE A 147 -16.85 -2.91 5.29
CA ILE A 147 -17.10 -1.46 5.12
C ILE A 147 -17.07 -1.06 3.65
N TRP A 148 -16.05 -1.52 2.91
CA TRP A 148 -15.80 -1.04 1.55
C TRP A 148 -16.43 -1.92 0.49
N GLN A 149 -16.83 -3.15 0.81
CA GLN A 149 -17.40 -4.11 -0.15
C GLN A 149 -16.61 -4.12 -1.47
N PRO A 150 -15.31 -4.44 -1.41
CA PRO A 150 -14.45 -4.39 -2.59
C PRO A 150 -14.82 -5.51 -3.57
N ASP A 151 -14.40 -5.38 -4.83
CA ASP A 151 -14.49 -6.47 -5.80
C ASP A 151 -13.45 -7.55 -5.46
N HIS A 152 -12.24 -7.15 -5.06
CA HIS A 152 -11.24 -8.03 -4.51
C HIS A 152 -10.43 -7.38 -3.39
N ALA A 153 -9.92 -8.20 -2.47
CA ALA A 153 -8.97 -7.76 -1.45
C ALA A 153 -7.86 -8.78 -1.24
N VAL A 154 -6.71 -8.33 -0.76
CA VAL A 154 -5.52 -9.14 -0.54
C VAL A 154 -4.77 -8.65 0.69
N TRP A 155 -4.28 -9.59 1.50
CA TRP A 155 -3.22 -9.36 2.46
C TRP A 155 -1.95 -10.00 1.92
N THR A 156 -0.94 -9.21 1.59
CA THR A 156 0.30 -9.69 0.97
C THR A 156 1.49 -8.81 1.34
N ASN A 157 2.67 -9.09 0.80
CA ASN A 157 3.85 -8.25 0.95
C ASN A 157 4.52 -8.03 -0.42
N TYR A 158 5.38 -7.02 -0.49
CA TYR A 158 6.00 -6.62 -1.76
C TYR A 158 6.86 -7.74 -2.38
N GLU A 159 7.53 -8.55 -1.56
CA GLU A 159 8.35 -9.66 -2.04
C GLU A 159 7.50 -10.76 -2.70
N LEU A 160 6.34 -11.11 -2.12
CA LEU A 160 5.39 -12.04 -2.73
C LEU A 160 4.83 -11.51 -4.04
N VAL A 161 4.50 -10.21 -4.10
CA VAL A 161 4.01 -9.58 -5.32
C VAL A 161 5.08 -9.62 -6.42
N ASP A 162 6.33 -9.32 -6.08
CA ASP A 162 7.44 -9.33 -7.04
C ASP A 162 7.72 -10.72 -7.60
N LYS A 163 7.65 -11.76 -6.75
CA LYS A 163 7.76 -13.17 -7.19
C LYS A 163 6.63 -13.64 -8.11
N GLN A 164 5.52 -12.89 -8.19
CA GLN A 164 4.38 -13.18 -9.07
C GLN A 164 4.44 -12.41 -10.40
N ARG A 165 5.40 -11.50 -10.58
CA ARG A 165 5.55 -10.73 -11.81
C ARG A 165 6.02 -11.61 -12.96
N GLN A 166 5.72 -11.17 -14.17
CA GLN A 166 6.37 -11.66 -15.38
C GLN A 166 7.89 -11.42 -15.30
N PRO A 167 8.70 -12.12 -16.11
CA PRO A 167 10.13 -11.87 -16.12
C PRO A 167 10.40 -10.53 -16.82
N ASP A 168 11.50 -9.91 -16.45
CA ASP A 168 11.99 -8.72 -17.14
C ASP A 168 12.33 -9.06 -18.60
N GLN A 169 11.85 -8.22 -19.51
CA GLN A 169 12.14 -8.36 -20.94
C GLN A 169 13.31 -7.47 -21.31
N ARG A 170 14.40 -8.10 -21.77
CA ARG A 170 15.55 -7.37 -22.31
C ARG A 170 15.29 -7.00 -23.76
N LEU A 171 15.42 -5.72 -24.07
CA LEU A 171 15.30 -5.16 -25.42
C LEU A 171 16.62 -5.30 -26.18
N GLU A 172 16.54 -5.31 -27.51
CA GLU A 172 17.71 -5.37 -28.40
C GLU A 172 18.69 -4.22 -28.19
N ASN A 173 18.20 -3.05 -27.79
CA ASN A 173 19.01 -1.88 -27.45
C ASN A 173 19.66 -1.94 -26.06
N GLY A 174 19.55 -3.06 -25.36
CA GLY A 174 20.07 -3.24 -24.00
C GLY A 174 19.17 -2.70 -22.88
N GLY A 175 18.04 -2.08 -23.20
CA GLY A 175 17.04 -1.66 -22.22
C GLY A 175 16.34 -2.84 -21.56
N ILE A 176 15.74 -2.61 -20.38
CA ILE A 176 14.97 -3.61 -19.63
C ILE A 176 13.56 -3.07 -19.43
N ILE A 177 12.56 -3.85 -19.83
CA ILE A 177 11.16 -3.64 -19.47
C ILE A 177 10.88 -4.52 -18.26
N SER A 178 10.60 -3.91 -17.11
CA SER A 178 10.27 -4.65 -15.90
C SER A 178 8.99 -5.45 -16.08
N GLY A 179 9.01 -6.70 -15.66
CA GLY A 179 7.85 -7.57 -15.73
C GLY A 179 6.69 -7.05 -14.88
N GLN A 180 5.47 -7.15 -15.42
CA GLN A 180 4.26 -6.75 -14.72
C GLN A 180 3.55 -7.96 -14.14
N ILE A 181 2.72 -7.71 -13.13
CA ILE A 181 1.81 -8.72 -12.60
C ILE A 181 0.56 -8.76 -13.49
N ILE A 182 0.16 -9.93 -13.97
CA ILE A 182 -1.08 -10.10 -14.73
C ILE A 182 -2.21 -10.45 -13.77
N GLY A 183 -3.21 -9.57 -13.66
CA GLY A 183 -4.36 -9.79 -12.78
C GLY A 183 -4.04 -9.61 -11.30
N TYR A 184 -4.87 -10.17 -10.43
CA TYR A 184 -4.75 -9.96 -8.98
C TYR A 184 -3.54 -10.66 -8.38
N SER A 185 -2.86 -10.01 -7.44
CA SER A 185 -1.85 -10.66 -6.61
C SER A 185 -2.48 -11.65 -5.65
N SER A 186 -1.71 -12.66 -5.26
CA SER A 186 -2.02 -13.55 -4.15
C SER A 186 -1.13 -13.25 -2.96
N GLY A 187 -1.60 -13.54 -1.76
CA GLY A 187 -0.85 -13.39 -0.52
C GLY A 187 -1.32 -14.36 0.54
N TRP A 188 -1.22 -13.96 1.81
CA TRP A 188 -1.71 -14.76 2.94
C TRP A 188 -3.24 -14.94 2.88
N ALA A 189 -3.95 -13.89 2.48
CA ALA A 189 -5.39 -13.94 2.32
C ALA A 189 -5.83 -13.23 1.05
N ASN A 190 -6.85 -13.78 0.41
CA ASN A 190 -7.41 -13.29 -0.85
C ASN A 190 -8.94 -13.36 -0.79
N PHE A 191 -9.61 -12.25 -1.04
CA PHE A 191 -11.05 -12.15 -1.15
C PHE A 191 -11.45 -11.82 -2.57
N LEU A 192 -12.46 -12.53 -3.08
CA LEU A 192 -13.13 -12.22 -4.34
C LEU A 192 -14.63 -12.08 -4.11
N SER A 193 -15.20 -10.94 -4.50
CA SER A 193 -16.63 -10.67 -4.44
C SER A 193 -17.40 -11.60 -5.37
N GLY A 194 -18.67 -11.82 -5.06
CA GLY A 194 -19.63 -12.50 -5.94
C GLY A 194 -19.85 -11.76 -7.25
N SER A 195 -19.65 -10.44 -7.28
CA SER A 195 -19.77 -9.59 -8.47
C SER A 195 -18.51 -9.55 -9.36
N ASP A 196 -17.36 -9.97 -8.83
CA ASP A 196 -16.09 -9.95 -9.58
C ASP A 196 -16.15 -10.92 -10.79
N SER A 197 -15.45 -10.63 -11.88
CA SER A 197 -15.38 -11.56 -13.01
C SER A 197 -14.47 -12.76 -12.73
N VAL A 198 -13.52 -12.60 -11.81
CA VAL A 198 -12.58 -13.61 -11.35
C VAL A 198 -13.22 -14.40 -10.21
N LYS A 199 -13.06 -15.73 -10.24
CA LYS A 199 -13.51 -16.65 -9.18
C LYS A 199 -12.40 -17.61 -8.83
N PHE A 200 -12.44 -18.11 -7.60
CA PHE A 200 -11.61 -19.24 -7.21
C PHE A 200 -12.19 -20.52 -7.79
N ASP A 201 -11.36 -21.28 -8.51
CA ASP A 201 -11.56 -22.71 -8.65
C ASP A 201 -11.19 -23.40 -7.33
N LEU A 202 -12.22 -23.76 -6.56
CA LEU A 202 -12.03 -24.37 -5.23
C LEU A 202 -11.31 -25.73 -5.30
N GLY A 203 -11.37 -26.43 -6.43
CA GLY A 203 -10.65 -27.69 -6.63
C GLY A 203 -9.13 -27.51 -6.83
N LEU A 204 -8.70 -26.28 -7.14
CA LEU A 204 -7.28 -25.94 -7.33
C LEU A 204 -6.65 -25.28 -6.10
N LEU A 205 -7.42 -24.95 -5.06
CA LEU A 205 -6.88 -24.33 -3.85
C LEU A 205 -5.93 -25.28 -3.08
N PRO A 206 -4.96 -24.74 -2.32
CA PRO A 206 -4.15 -25.56 -1.41
C PRO A 206 -5.03 -26.32 -0.42
N VAL A 207 -4.68 -27.58 -0.12
CA VAL A 207 -5.44 -28.42 0.83
C VAL A 207 -5.51 -27.77 2.23
N ALA A 208 -4.46 -27.05 2.62
CA ALA A 208 -4.38 -26.35 3.90
C ALA A 208 -5.08 -24.97 3.90
N ALA A 209 -5.64 -24.53 2.77
CA ALA A 209 -6.32 -23.24 2.70
C ALA A 209 -7.64 -23.29 3.46
N THR A 210 -7.88 -22.25 4.26
CA THR A 210 -9.21 -22.02 4.86
C THR A 210 -10.06 -21.24 3.87
N VAL A 211 -11.26 -21.74 3.58
CA VAL A 211 -12.23 -21.09 2.70
C VAL A 211 -13.43 -20.67 3.52
N GLU A 212 -13.71 -19.37 3.53
CA GLU A 212 -14.82 -18.77 4.25
C GLU A 212 -15.72 -18.00 3.28
N ARG A 213 -17.04 -18.13 3.48
CA ARG A 213 -18.01 -17.28 2.79
C ARG A 213 -18.19 -15.99 3.58
N LEU A 214 -17.91 -14.84 2.94
CA LEU A 214 -18.05 -13.53 3.55
C LEU A 214 -18.98 -12.65 2.70
N GLY A 215 -20.20 -12.45 3.19
CA GLY A 215 -21.25 -11.78 2.42
C GLY A 215 -21.52 -12.49 1.09
N ASN A 216 -21.41 -11.75 -0.01
CA ASN A 216 -21.54 -12.31 -1.36
C ASN A 216 -20.19 -12.77 -1.96
N GLY A 217 -19.08 -12.71 -1.24
CA GLY A 217 -17.74 -13.10 -1.71
C GLY A 217 -17.13 -14.29 -0.95
N THR A 218 -15.97 -14.74 -1.43
CA THR A 218 -15.23 -15.86 -0.86
C THR A 218 -13.89 -15.35 -0.39
N LEU A 219 -13.56 -15.61 0.87
CA LEU A 219 -12.26 -15.34 1.48
C LEU A 219 -11.48 -16.64 1.58
N VAL A 220 -10.28 -16.65 1.00
CA VAL A 220 -9.30 -17.73 1.12
C VAL A 220 -8.16 -17.24 2.01
N THR A 221 -7.70 -18.08 2.94
CA THR A 221 -6.60 -17.76 3.86
C THR A 221 -5.63 -18.92 3.97
N LEU A 222 -4.33 -18.64 4.05
CA LEU A 222 -3.24 -19.62 4.00
C LEU A 222 -2.47 -19.70 5.31
N GLY A 223 -2.52 -20.84 5.99
CA GLY A 223 -1.72 -21.07 7.19
C GLY A 223 -1.94 -20.05 8.32
N ASN A 224 -0.96 -19.96 9.23
CA ASN A 224 -1.05 -19.17 10.47
C ASN A 224 0.01 -18.07 10.57
N ASP A 225 0.71 -17.75 9.48
CA ASP A 225 1.68 -16.64 9.42
C ASP A 225 1.26 -15.64 8.33
N PRO A 226 0.55 -14.56 8.68
CA PRO A 226 0.18 -13.49 7.76
C PRO A 226 1.35 -12.72 7.14
N ALA A 227 2.54 -12.76 7.75
CA ALA A 227 3.72 -12.09 7.19
C ALA A 227 4.40 -12.96 6.13
N ASN A 228 4.44 -14.28 6.34
CA ASN A 228 5.21 -15.22 5.52
C ASN A 228 4.41 -16.49 5.16
N PRO A 229 3.33 -16.39 4.37
CA PRO A 229 2.65 -17.56 3.84
C PRO A 229 3.56 -18.38 2.91
N PRO A 230 3.39 -19.71 2.82
CA PRO A 230 4.18 -20.55 1.91
C PRO A 230 4.02 -20.10 0.45
N LEU A 231 5.13 -19.81 -0.22
CA LEU A 231 5.11 -19.30 -1.60
C LEU A 231 4.39 -20.25 -2.59
N ALA A 232 4.56 -21.56 -2.41
CA ALA A 232 3.88 -22.56 -3.21
C ALA A 232 2.34 -22.47 -3.09
N ASP A 233 1.83 -22.22 -1.89
CA ASP A 233 0.39 -22.06 -1.64
C ASP A 233 -0.12 -20.74 -2.23
N VAL A 234 0.66 -19.66 -2.11
CA VAL A 234 0.36 -18.35 -2.72
C VAL A 234 0.22 -18.50 -4.25
N PHE A 235 1.15 -19.21 -4.88
CA PHE A 235 1.10 -19.52 -6.31
C PHE A 235 -0.08 -20.42 -6.67
N GLN A 236 -0.39 -21.42 -5.85
CA GLN A 236 -1.54 -22.28 -6.09
C GLN A 236 -2.87 -21.51 -5.99
N VAL A 237 -3.01 -20.57 -5.06
CA VAL A 237 -4.17 -19.64 -5.02
C VAL A 237 -4.21 -18.76 -6.27
N ARG A 238 -3.07 -18.24 -6.73
CA ARG A 238 -2.98 -17.48 -7.99
C ARG A 238 -3.45 -18.30 -9.19
N LYS A 239 -3.08 -19.58 -9.27
CA LYS A 239 -3.56 -20.52 -10.28
C LYS A 239 -5.06 -20.77 -10.16
N ALA A 240 -5.57 -20.90 -8.94
CA ALA A 240 -7.00 -21.06 -8.68
C ALA A 240 -7.83 -19.83 -9.09
N MET A 241 -7.23 -18.63 -9.16
CA MET A 241 -7.84 -17.43 -9.74
C MET A 241 -7.77 -17.40 -11.29
N GLY A 242 -7.19 -18.42 -11.92
CA GLY A 242 -7.05 -18.50 -13.38
C GLY A 242 -5.85 -17.73 -13.94
N TYR A 243 -4.93 -17.26 -13.09
CA TYR A 243 -3.74 -16.53 -13.55
C TYR A 243 -2.56 -17.45 -13.80
N PRO A 244 -1.70 -17.11 -14.78
CA PRO A 244 -0.47 -17.84 -15.00
C PRO A 244 0.45 -17.68 -13.79
N VAL A 245 1.08 -18.79 -13.42
CA VAL A 245 2.17 -18.84 -12.44
C VAL A 245 3.38 -19.36 -13.18
N GLN A 246 4.52 -18.71 -13.01
CA GLN A 246 5.76 -19.25 -13.58
C GLN A 246 6.15 -20.51 -12.82
N PRO A 247 6.72 -21.53 -13.50
CA PRO A 247 7.38 -22.61 -12.80
C PRO A 247 8.50 -22.01 -11.94
N GLU A 248 8.59 -22.43 -10.69
CA GLU A 248 9.78 -22.19 -9.86
C GLU A 248 11.03 -22.52 -10.69
N PRO A 249 12.08 -21.68 -10.71
CA PRO A 249 13.33 -22.06 -11.33
C PRO A 249 13.79 -23.36 -10.68
N PHE A 250 13.93 -24.39 -11.51
CA PHE A 250 14.39 -25.72 -11.11
C PHE A 250 15.70 -25.54 -10.32
N LYS A 251 15.69 -25.87 -9.02
CA LYS A 251 16.96 -26.03 -8.29
C LYS A 251 17.70 -27.16 -8.98
N ASP A 252 18.77 -26.81 -9.67
CA ASP A 252 19.66 -27.76 -10.32
C ASP A 252 20.14 -28.78 -9.28
N LEU A 253 19.61 -30.00 -9.37
CA LEU A 253 20.14 -31.18 -8.67
C LEU A 253 21.43 -31.59 -9.38
N GLY A 254 22.48 -30.81 -9.16
CA GLY A 254 23.72 -30.92 -9.95
C GLY A 254 24.92 -30.31 -9.26
N ALA A 255 25.16 -30.63 -7.98
CA ALA A 255 26.46 -30.42 -7.35
C ALA A 255 26.75 -31.53 -6.34
N ALA A 256 26.95 -32.74 -6.87
CA ALA A 256 27.66 -33.78 -6.13
C ALA A 256 29.17 -33.51 -6.25
N GLN A 257 29.78 -33.24 -5.09
CA GLN A 257 31.17 -33.51 -4.70
C GLN A 257 32.30 -32.73 -5.38
N ALA A 258 32.82 -31.75 -4.64
CA ALA A 258 34.25 -31.67 -4.33
C ALA A 258 34.45 -30.99 -2.96
N THR A 259 34.92 -31.75 -1.98
CA THR A 259 35.32 -31.29 -0.64
C THR A 259 36.86 -31.10 -0.60
N PRO A 260 37.47 -30.53 0.46
CA PRO A 260 37.82 -29.11 0.57
C PRO A 260 39.33 -28.89 0.78
N LEU A 261 39.79 -27.63 0.77
CA LEU A 261 41.05 -27.27 1.43
C LEU A 261 41.02 -25.86 2.01
N GLY A 262 41.33 -25.78 3.31
CA GLY A 262 42.12 -24.68 3.87
C GLY A 262 41.36 -23.59 4.63
N THR A 263 41.15 -23.83 5.92
CA THR A 263 40.90 -22.83 6.97
C THR A 263 41.98 -21.75 7.05
N ALA A 264 41.60 -20.49 7.27
CA ALA A 264 41.88 -19.70 8.49
C ALA A 264 41.76 -18.18 8.28
N GLY A 265 41.12 -17.49 9.22
CA GLY A 265 41.45 -16.09 9.57
C GLY A 265 40.37 -15.03 9.41
N ALA A 266 39.42 -14.96 10.35
CA ALA A 266 38.86 -13.69 10.84
C ALA A 266 39.69 -13.31 12.11
N PRO A 267 39.73 -12.05 12.64
CA PRO A 267 38.55 -11.20 12.81
C PRO A 267 38.76 -9.66 12.79
N GLY A 268 37.65 -8.93 12.91
CA GLY A 268 37.54 -7.53 13.33
C GLY A 268 37.37 -6.56 12.16
N GLY A 269 36.33 -5.75 12.04
CA GLY A 269 35.55 -5.06 13.08
C GLY A 269 35.71 -3.56 12.81
N PHE A 270 34.71 -2.92 12.19
CA PHE A 270 34.61 -1.46 12.01
C PHE A 270 33.11 -1.13 11.96
N ALA A 271 32.47 -0.46 12.94
CA ALA A 271 32.72 0.88 13.48
C ALA A 271 32.82 1.95 12.37
N ALA A 272 31.75 2.74 12.23
CA ALA A 272 31.75 4.03 11.53
C ALA A 272 32.80 4.98 12.18
N PRO A 273 33.32 5.98 11.45
CA PRO A 273 32.67 7.29 11.51
C PRO A 273 32.85 8.17 10.25
N ALA A 274 32.37 9.41 10.40
CA ALA A 274 32.06 10.43 9.41
C ALA A 274 33.25 11.19 8.77
N ALA A 275 32.91 11.83 7.63
CA ALA A 275 33.29 13.16 7.14
C ALA A 275 34.79 13.57 7.02
N SER A 276 35.23 13.82 5.78
CA SER A 276 35.38 15.18 5.20
C SER A 276 36.42 15.22 4.05
N GLY A 277 36.13 16.04 3.02
CA GLY A 277 37.16 16.76 2.26
C GLY A 277 37.44 16.37 0.80
N GLY A 278 36.83 17.11 -0.15
CA GLY A 278 37.56 17.82 -1.21
C GLY A 278 37.85 17.15 -2.56
N GLN A 279 37.10 17.59 -3.59
CA GLN A 279 37.56 17.94 -4.96
C GLN A 279 38.20 16.84 -5.84
N THR A 280 37.80 16.54 -7.08
CA THR A 280 37.42 17.38 -8.23
C THR A 280 36.56 16.59 -9.24
N ASP A 281 35.64 17.30 -9.91
CA ASP A 281 34.89 16.87 -11.10
C ASP A 281 35.78 17.01 -12.36
N PRO A 282 35.62 16.17 -13.40
CA PRO A 282 34.90 16.71 -14.56
C PRO A 282 33.99 15.71 -15.32
N ARG A 283 32.76 16.17 -15.57
CA ARG A 283 31.84 15.87 -16.68
C ARG A 283 31.02 14.57 -16.57
N GLY A 284 29.72 14.76 -16.28
CA GLY A 284 28.68 13.75 -16.52
C GLY A 284 27.28 14.34 -16.38
N THR A 285 26.68 14.67 -17.52
CA THR A 285 25.24 14.76 -17.83
C THR A 285 24.21 14.67 -16.69
N GLN A 286 23.44 15.75 -16.56
CA GLN A 286 22.25 15.93 -15.71
C GLN A 286 21.25 14.77 -15.79
N THR A 287 20.98 14.13 -14.66
CA THR A 287 19.70 13.44 -14.41
C THR A 287 18.69 14.45 -13.87
N ARG A 288 17.61 14.63 -14.62
CA ARG A 288 16.47 15.50 -14.28
C ARG A 288 15.62 14.82 -13.22
N SER A 289 15.84 15.17 -11.96
CA SER A 289 14.97 14.82 -10.84
C SER A 289 13.61 15.51 -11.00
N VAL A 290 12.52 14.73 -10.97
CA VAL A 290 11.14 15.21 -10.97
C VAL A 290 10.81 15.73 -9.57
N PRO A 291 10.40 17.00 -9.38
CA PRO A 291 10.03 17.51 -8.06
C PRO A 291 8.60 17.12 -7.68
N ASN A 292 8.42 16.64 -6.45
CA ASN A 292 7.14 16.56 -5.74
C ASN A 292 6.47 17.95 -5.68
N PRO A 293 5.15 18.07 -5.91
CA PRO A 293 4.47 19.34 -5.76
C PRO A 293 4.32 19.69 -4.27
N ALA A 294 5.05 20.71 -3.84
CA ALA A 294 4.89 21.36 -2.56
C ALA A 294 3.53 22.07 -2.49
N SER A 295 2.82 21.81 -1.39
CA SER A 295 1.71 22.59 -0.87
C SER A 295 2.14 24.04 -0.65
N SER A 296 1.60 24.97 -1.44
CA SER A 296 1.75 26.41 -1.24
C SER A 296 0.69 26.90 -0.25
N THR A 297 1.13 27.21 0.96
CA THR A 297 0.51 28.19 1.85
C THR A 297 1.38 29.43 1.77
N ASP A 298 0.84 30.55 1.31
CA ASP A 298 1.42 31.85 1.65
C ASP A 298 0.35 32.77 2.21
N ASN A 299 0.64 33.21 3.43
CA ASN A 299 -0.14 34.13 4.22
C ASN A 299 0.13 35.57 3.77
N ASN A 300 -0.95 36.31 3.81
CA ASN A 300 -1.11 37.71 3.50
C ASN A 300 -0.48 38.59 4.59
N HIS A 301 0.38 39.53 4.23
CA HIS A 301 0.71 40.69 5.07
C HIS A 301 0.83 41.99 4.26
N SER A 302 -0.24 42.78 4.41
CA SER A 302 -0.27 44.20 4.76
C SER A 302 0.44 45.23 3.86
N ARG A 303 -0.38 46.08 3.20
CA ARG A 303 -0.17 47.54 3.18
C ARG A 303 -1.49 48.29 3.28
N ASP A 304 -1.61 49.01 4.40
CA ASP A 304 -2.41 50.21 4.58
C ASP A 304 -2.17 51.24 3.47
N ILE A 305 -3.23 51.85 2.93
CA ILE A 305 -3.35 53.32 2.76
C ILE A 305 -4.83 53.72 2.98
N ARG A 306 -5.01 54.73 3.85
CA ARG A 306 -6.27 55.35 4.26
C ARG A 306 -6.82 56.38 3.25
N ARG A 307 -8.16 56.42 3.20
CA ARG A 307 -9.11 57.57 3.13
C ARG A 307 -8.96 58.67 2.06
N GLY A 308 -10.09 58.94 1.41
CA GLY A 308 -10.47 60.25 0.86
C GLY A 308 -11.89 60.23 0.28
N THR A 309 -12.79 61.03 0.85
CA THR A 309 -14.25 61.17 0.65
C THR A 309 -14.68 61.90 -0.63
N ALA A 310 -15.83 61.48 -1.20
CA ALA A 310 -17.02 62.21 -1.75
C ALA A 310 -16.84 63.54 -2.54
N PRO A 311 -17.77 63.93 -3.45
CA PRO A 311 -19.16 63.48 -3.62
C PRO A 311 -19.49 62.75 -4.92
#